data_AF-A0A9X1LBB0-F1
#
_entry.id   AF-A0A9X1LBB0-F1
#
_cell.length_a   1.000
_cell.length_b   1.000
_cell.length_c   1.000
_cell.angle_alpha   90.00
_cell.angle_beta   90.00
_cell.angle_gamma   90.00
#
_symmetry.space_group_name_H-M   'P 1'
#
loop_
_entity.id
_entity.type
_entity.pdbx_description
1 polymer ?
#
loop_
_entity_poly.entity_id
_entity_poly.type
_entity_poly.pdbx_seq_one_letter_code
_entity_poly.pdbx_strand_id
1 'polypeptide(L)'
;SRITRKPLAYLSRRDNHPAAATTDSHPDCRAARIQIVAPQPEEVGFETKTAIALGQLRQAREQGVPVGIVLGDAGYGDECDFRVGVAELDLRYVLGIRPGTSVWPPGQAPLPPAPWSGRGRPPTRLRRSPEHQPVSVKDLALSLPSKAWRTVTWREGSQAELTSRFAARRVRPAHRDTLRS
;
A
#
# COMPACT_ATOMS: atom_id res chain seq x y z
N SER A 1 5.20 -20.73 -10.55
CA SER A 1 6.25 -19.92 -9.88
C SER A 1 5.62 -18.63 -9.38
N ARG A 2 5.39 -18.48 -8.07
CA ARG A 2 4.71 -17.31 -7.48
C ARG A 2 5.65 -16.11 -7.48
N ILE A 3 5.47 -15.21 -8.44
CA ILE A 3 6.13 -13.90 -8.46
C ILE A 3 5.40 -13.04 -7.42
N THR A 4 5.90 -13.00 -6.19
CA THR A 4 5.47 -12.03 -5.18
C THR A 4 5.98 -10.64 -5.59
N ARG A 5 5.19 -9.94 -6.40
CA ARG A 5 5.48 -8.57 -6.85
C ARG A 5 5.48 -7.63 -5.64
N LYS A 6 6.61 -6.98 -5.36
CA LYS A 6 6.79 -6.06 -4.23
C LYS A 6 6.08 -4.72 -4.52
N PRO A 7 5.34 -4.15 -3.55
CA PRO A 7 4.63 -2.90 -3.76
C PRO A 7 5.59 -1.71 -3.90
N LEU A 8 5.14 -0.69 -4.61
CA LEU A 8 5.87 0.52 -4.98
C LEU A 8 5.25 1.72 -4.26
N ALA A 9 5.97 2.28 -3.30
CA ALA A 9 5.59 3.50 -2.60
C ALA A 9 5.86 4.74 -3.47
N TYR A 10 4.82 5.54 -3.68
CA TYR A 10 4.87 6.92 -4.12
C TYR A 10 5.01 7.82 -2.90
N LEU A 11 5.97 8.71 -2.93
CA LEU A 11 6.22 9.69 -1.87
C LEU A 11 6.00 11.07 -2.48
N SER A 12 5.08 11.85 -1.93
CA SER A 12 4.80 13.24 -2.34
C SER A 12 5.31 14.18 -1.25
N ARG A 13 6.10 15.17 -1.64
CA ARG A 13 6.59 16.24 -0.75
C ARG A 13 5.90 17.54 -1.14
N ARG A 14 4.76 17.84 -0.51
CA ARG A 14 4.27 19.21 -0.33
C ARG A 14 4.66 19.68 1.06
N ASP A 15 4.87 20.99 1.20
CA ASP A 15 5.31 21.65 2.41
C ASP A 15 4.63 21.06 3.66
N ASN A 16 5.46 20.49 4.54
CA ASN A 16 5.14 19.89 5.85
C ASN A 16 4.10 18.76 5.98
N HIS A 17 3.59 18.16 4.90
CA HIS A 17 2.81 16.91 5.03
C HIS A 17 3.20 15.87 3.94
N PRO A 18 4.06 14.89 4.24
CA PRO A 18 4.36 13.82 3.30
C PRO A 18 3.13 12.93 3.13
N ALA A 19 2.54 12.94 1.94
CA ALA A 19 1.53 11.97 1.54
C ALA A 19 2.24 10.85 0.79
N ALA A 20 1.99 9.62 1.18
CA ALA A 20 2.53 8.47 0.49
C ALA A 20 1.40 7.61 -0.05
N ALA A 21 1.64 6.92 -1.14
CA ALA A 21 0.73 5.92 -1.69
C ALA A 21 1.50 4.65 -2.02
N THR A 22 0.86 3.50 -2.13
CA THR A 22 1.53 2.26 -2.56
C THR A 22 0.82 1.62 -3.75
N THR A 23 1.56 1.05 -4.69
CA THR A 23 1.08 0.58 -6.01
C THR A 23 1.78 -0.68 -6.52
N ASP A 24 1.22 -1.37 -7.52
CA ASP A 24 1.98 -2.22 -8.44
C ASP A 24 2.03 -1.55 -9.83
N SER A 25 3.17 -1.60 -10.52
CA SER A 25 3.57 -0.62 -11.54
C SER A 25 3.00 -0.90 -12.94
N HIS A 26 2.32 0.09 -13.56
CA HIS A 26 2.21 0.23 -15.01
C HIS A 26 2.11 1.73 -15.41
N PRO A 27 2.72 2.19 -16.52
CA PRO A 27 2.91 3.62 -16.80
C PRO A 27 1.74 4.37 -17.46
N ASP A 28 0.58 3.74 -17.72
CA ASP A 28 -0.61 4.45 -18.21
C ASP A 28 -1.78 4.31 -17.22
N CYS A 29 -2.08 5.42 -16.53
CA CYS A 29 -3.17 5.51 -15.56
C CYS A 29 -4.13 6.65 -15.95
N ARG A 30 -5.29 6.31 -16.50
CA ARG A 30 -6.49 7.17 -16.41
C ARG A 30 -7.26 6.75 -15.16
N ALA A 31 -7.45 7.67 -14.21
CA ALA A 31 -8.20 7.40 -13.00
C ALA A 31 -9.70 7.28 -13.35
N ALA A 32 -10.24 6.07 -13.34
CA ALA A 32 -11.68 5.87 -13.34
C ALA A 32 -12.17 5.93 -11.88
N ARG A 33 -12.95 6.95 -11.54
CA ARG A 33 -13.57 7.08 -10.23
C ARG A 33 -14.84 6.23 -10.20
N ILE A 34 -14.73 4.99 -9.73
CA ILE A 34 -15.90 4.14 -9.50
C ILE A 34 -16.48 4.53 -8.14
N GLN A 35 -17.60 5.25 -8.14
CA GLN A 35 -18.38 5.54 -6.94
C GLN A 35 -19.53 4.54 -6.86
N ILE A 36 -19.35 3.47 -6.09
CA ILE A 36 -20.41 2.48 -5.85
C ILE A 36 -21.27 3.02 -4.71
N VAL A 37 -22.45 3.51 -5.06
CA VAL A 37 -23.50 3.84 -4.08
C VAL A 37 -24.33 2.57 -3.90
N ALA A 38 -24.19 1.90 -2.77
CA ALA A 38 -25.03 0.75 -2.42
C ALA A 38 -26.23 1.23 -1.58
N PRO A 39 -27.47 0.84 -1.90
CA PRO A 39 -28.60 1.01 -1.00
C PRO A 39 -28.40 0.12 0.24
N GLN A 40 -28.54 0.69 1.44
CA GLN A 40 -28.42 -0.07 2.70
C GLN A 40 -29.68 -0.91 2.95
N PRO A 41 -29.57 -2.24 3.16
CA PRO A 41 -30.70 -3.06 3.62
C PRO A 41 -31.07 -2.74 5.07
N GLU A 42 -32.31 -3.01 5.46
CA GLU A 42 -32.87 -2.69 6.78
C GLU A 42 -32.46 -3.64 7.93
N GLU A 43 -31.66 -4.67 7.66
CA GLU A 43 -30.96 -5.47 8.67
C GLU A 43 -29.50 -5.70 8.25
N VAL A 44 -28.56 -4.92 8.80
CA VAL A 44 -27.13 -5.07 8.53
C VAL A 44 -26.43 -5.55 9.80
N GLY A 45 -25.98 -6.80 9.78
CA GLY A 45 -25.04 -7.31 10.78
C GLY A 45 -23.76 -6.47 10.77
N PHE A 46 -23.11 -6.31 11.93
CA PHE A 46 -21.88 -5.52 12.00
C PHE A 46 -20.79 -6.13 11.11
N GLU A 47 -20.33 -5.35 10.13
CA GLU A 47 -19.17 -5.66 9.32
C GLU A 47 -18.12 -4.55 9.42
N THR A 48 -16.84 -4.93 9.38
CA THR A 48 -15.76 -3.93 9.36
C THR A 48 -15.76 -3.17 8.04
N LYS A 49 -15.31 -1.91 8.05
CA LYS A 49 -15.13 -1.10 6.83
C LYS A 49 -14.32 -1.84 5.75
N THR A 50 -13.32 -2.61 6.15
CA THR A 50 -12.51 -3.47 5.27
C THR A 50 -13.33 -4.58 4.63
N ALA A 51 -14.14 -5.30 5.42
CA ALA A 51 -15.00 -6.37 4.94
C ALA A 51 -16.02 -5.84 3.92
N ILE A 52 -16.69 -4.74 4.25
CA ILE A 52 -17.66 -4.07 3.37
C ILE A 52 -17.00 -3.67 2.05
N ALA A 53 -15.85 -2.99 2.09
CA ALA A 53 -15.17 -2.54 0.88
C ALA A 53 -14.68 -3.68 -0.01
N LEU A 54 -14.15 -4.77 0.58
CA LEU A 54 -13.79 -5.97 -0.18
C LEU A 54 -15.01 -6.69 -0.75
N GLY A 55 -16.13 -6.72 -0.02
CA GLY A 55 -17.42 -7.23 -0.51
C GLY A 55 -17.91 -6.46 -1.73
N GLN A 56 -17.85 -5.13 -1.70
CA GLN A 56 -18.20 -4.28 -2.84
C GLN A 56 -17.30 -4.53 -4.06
N LEU A 57 -16.00 -4.72 -3.85
CA LEU A 57 -15.07 -5.06 -4.96
C LEU A 57 -15.39 -6.42 -5.58
N ARG A 58 -15.73 -7.43 -4.78
CA ARG A 58 -16.17 -8.74 -5.27
C ARG A 58 -17.45 -8.62 -6.10
N GLN A 59 -18.46 -7.94 -5.55
CA GLN A 59 -19.74 -7.74 -6.21
C GLN A 59 -19.59 -7.01 -7.55
N ALA A 60 -18.80 -5.94 -7.60
CA ALA A 60 -18.54 -5.21 -8.85
C ALA A 60 -17.90 -6.12 -9.91
N ARG A 61 -17.00 -7.02 -9.52
CA ARG A 61 -16.38 -7.98 -10.43
C ARG A 61 -17.38 -9.02 -10.94
N GLU A 62 -18.24 -9.54 -10.06
CA GLU A 62 -19.31 -10.47 -10.42
C GLU A 62 -20.33 -9.85 -11.38
N GLN A 63 -20.61 -8.55 -11.22
CA GLN A 63 -21.47 -7.77 -12.10
C GLN A 63 -20.79 -7.39 -13.43
N GLY A 64 -19.54 -7.78 -13.67
CA GLY A 64 -18.82 -7.51 -14.90
C GLY A 64 -18.38 -6.05 -15.07
N VAL A 65 -18.26 -5.28 -13.98
CA VAL A 65 -17.76 -3.90 -14.04
C VAL A 65 -16.34 -3.90 -14.63
N PRO A 66 -16.04 -3.06 -15.64
CA PRO A 66 -14.71 -2.97 -16.21
C PRO A 66 -13.62 -2.71 -15.16
N VAL A 67 -12.63 -3.59 -15.11
CA VAL A 67 -11.59 -3.56 -14.08
C VAL A 67 -10.55 -2.49 -14.37
N GLY A 68 -10.53 -1.45 -13.54
CA GLY A 68 -9.49 -0.41 -13.48
C GLY A 68 -8.49 -0.63 -12.35
N ILE A 69 -7.90 0.48 -11.87
CA ILE A 69 -7.06 0.49 -10.67
C ILE A 69 -7.93 0.90 -9.47
N VAL A 70 -7.89 0.14 -8.39
CA VAL A 70 -8.57 0.48 -7.13
C VAL A 70 -7.85 1.66 -6.48
N LEU A 71 -8.57 2.77 -6.28
CA LEU A 71 -8.07 3.95 -5.58
C LEU A 71 -8.68 4.01 -4.17
N GLY A 72 -7.92 4.50 -3.20
CA GLY A 72 -8.41 4.62 -1.84
C GLY A 72 -7.52 5.50 -0.96
N ASP A 73 -8.09 5.97 0.14
CA ASP A 73 -7.42 6.82 1.12
C ASP A 73 -6.54 6.02 2.11
N ALA A 74 -5.90 6.74 3.04
CA ALA A 74 -5.03 6.18 4.06
C ALA A 74 -5.73 5.26 5.07
N GLY A 75 -7.04 5.39 5.25
CA GLY A 75 -7.83 4.47 6.06
C GLY A 75 -7.86 3.05 5.50
N TYR A 76 -7.77 2.91 4.18
CA TYR A 76 -7.66 1.61 3.50
C TYR A 76 -6.21 1.19 3.25
N GLY A 77 -5.34 2.13 2.87
CA GLY A 77 -3.97 1.77 2.51
C GLY A 77 -3.07 1.43 3.69
N ASP A 78 -3.35 1.92 4.90
CA ASP A 78 -2.61 1.48 6.10
C ASP A 78 -3.02 0.07 6.54
N GLU A 79 -4.25 -0.33 6.21
CA GLU A 79 -4.80 -1.63 6.57
C GLU A 79 -4.11 -2.75 5.77
N CYS A 80 -3.55 -3.73 6.48
CA CYS A 80 -2.85 -4.84 5.83
C CYS A 80 -3.86 -5.77 5.15
N ASP A 81 -4.97 -6.06 5.84
CA ASP A 81 -5.95 -7.03 5.39
C ASP A 81 -6.69 -6.52 4.14
N PHE A 82 -6.93 -5.21 4.04
CA PHE A 82 -7.48 -4.61 2.84
C PHE A 82 -6.54 -4.77 1.64
N ARG A 83 -5.25 -4.42 1.79
CA ARG A 83 -4.25 -4.57 0.71
C ARG A 83 -4.06 -6.01 0.26
N VAL A 84 -4.10 -6.96 1.19
CA VAL A 84 -4.04 -8.39 0.90
C VAL A 84 -5.31 -8.81 0.15
N GLY A 85 -6.49 -8.44 0.64
CA GLY A 85 -7.76 -8.79 0.00
C GLY A 85 -7.88 -8.25 -1.42
N VAL A 86 -7.46 -7.00 -1.68
CA VAL A 86 -7.48 -6.44 -3.04
C VAL A 86 -6.52 -7.22 -3.97
N ALA A 87 -5.34 -7.62 -3.47
CA ALA A 87 -4.39 -8.42 -4.24
C ALA A 87 -4.89 -9.85 -4.51
N GLU A 88 -5.61 -10.46 -3.56
CA GLU A 88 -6.25 -11.78 -3.74
C GLU A 88 -7.38 -11.76 -4.79
N LEU A 89 -8.01 -10.60 -4.99
CA LEU A 89 -8.97 -10.38 -6.07
C LEU A 89 -8.31 -10.12 -7.44
N ASP A 90 -6.97 -10.22 -7.52
CA ASP A 90 -6.17 -9.90 -8.71
C ASP A 90 -6.37 -8.46 -9.21
N LEU A 91 -6.69 -7.55 -8.27
CA LEU A 91 -6.90 -6.14 -8.56
C LEU A 91 -5.63 -5.33 -8.27
N ARG A 92 -5.29 -4.44 -9.20
CA ARG A 92 -4.24 -3.43 -8.98
C ARG A 92 -4.81 -2.28 -8.16
N TYR A 93 -3.98 -1.67 -7.32
CA TYR A 93 -4.41 -0.56 -6.47
C TYR A 93 -3.39 0.56 -6.35
N VAL A 94 -3.87 1.76 -6.04
CA VAL A 94 -3.11 2.90 -5.52
C VAL A 94 -3.84 3.40 -4.28
N LEU A 95 -3.28 3.11 -3.11
CA LEU A 95 -3.88 3.53 -1.83
C LEU A 95 -2.96 4.53 -1.14
N GLY A 96 -3.54 5.62 -0.64
CA GLY A 96 -2.85 6.51 0.29
C GLY A 96 -2.42 5.76 1.54
N ILE A 97 -1.34 6.18 2.18
CA ILE A 97 -0.86 5.65 3.46
C ILE A 97 -0.39 6.80 4.34
N ARG A 98 -0.44 6.62 5.66
CA ARG A 98 0.08 7.61 6.59
C ARG A 98 1.61 7.67 6.52
N PRO A 99 2.22 8.84 6.76
CA PRO A 99 3.68 9.00 6.72
C PRO A 99 4.44 8.13 7.73
N GLY A 100 3.79 7.79 8.86
CA GLY A 100 4.35 6.91 9.89
C GLY A 100 4.33 5.41 9.55
N THR A 101 3.68 5.01 8.45
CA THR A 101 3.62 3.61 8.03
C THR A 101 5.04 3.07 7.81
N SER A 102 5.37 1.97 8.48
CA SER A 102 6.73 1.42 8.46
C SER A 102 6.96 0.52 7.25
N VAL A 103 8.10 0.70 6.58
CA VAL A 103 8.53 -0.05 5.40
C VAL A 103 9.99 -0.44 5.47
N TRP A 104 10.35 -1.55 4.83
CA TRP A 104 11.72 -1.88 4.51
C TRP A 104 12.15 -1.14 3.25
N PRO A 105 13.28 -0.42 3.29
CA PRO A 105 13.87 0.21 2.11
C PRO A 105 14.14 -0.78 0.98
N PRO A 106 14.30 -0.31 -0.27
CA PRO A 106 14.68 -1.17 -1.39
C PRO A 106 15.94 -1.99 -1.06
N GLY A 107 15.89 -3.29 -1.34
CA GLY A 107 16.99 -4.22 -1.06
C GLY A 107 17.03 -4.76 0.38
N GLN A 108 16.21 -4.23 1.28
CA GLN A 108 16.12 -4.70 2.66
C GLN A 108 14.86 -5.55 2.90
N ALA A 109 14.98 -6.44 3.88
CA ALA A 109 13.92 -7.33 4.34
C ALA A 109 14.20 -7.68 5.81
N PRO A 110 13.19 -8.09 6.60
CA PRO A 110 13.45 -8.54 7.95
C PRO A 110 14.39 -9.76 7.96
N LEU A 111 15.15 -9.92 9.03
CA LEU A 111 16.10 -11.02 9.19
C LEU A 111 15.34 -12.35 9.30
N PRO A 112 15.93 -13.46 8.80
CA PRO A 112 15.35 -14.77 8.99
C PRO A 112 15.26 -15.13 10.49
N PRO A 113 14.45 -16.14 10.83
CA PRO A 113 14.40 -16.66 12.20
C PRO A 113 15.79 -17.04 12.72
N ALA A 114 15.95 -17.07 14.04
CA ALA A 114 17.20 -17.49 14.64
C ALA A 114 17.57 -18.93 14.19
N PRO A 115 18.86 -19.26 14.05
CA PRO A 115 19.26 -20.65 13.92
C PRO A 115 18.66 -21.47 15.08
N TRP A 116 18.07 -22.62 14.76
CA TRP A 116 17.48 -23.47 15.78
C TRP A 116 18.58 -24.09 16.64
N SER A 117 18.44 -24.02 17.96
CA SER A 117 19.41 -24.55 18.93
C SER A 117 19.35 -26.08 19.08
N GLY A 118 18.45 -26.76 18.35
CA GLY A 118 18.20 -28.19 18.50
C GLY A 118 17.31 -28.55 19.69
N ARG A 119 16.86 -27.56 20.48
CA ARG A 119 15.96 -27.75 21.64
C ARG A 119 14.68 -26.94 21.46
N GLY A 120 13.55 -27.53 21.85
CA GLY A 120 12.23 -26.90 21.78
C GLY A 120 11.75 -26.65 20.35
N ARG A 121 10.69 -25.86 20.21
CA ARG A 121 10.07 -25.55 18.91
C ARG A 121 11.02 -24.70 18.04
N PRO A 122 11.26 -25.08 16.77
CA PRO A 122 12.02 -24.25 15.85
C PRO A 122 11.45 -22.82 15.75
N PRO A 123 12.30 -21.78 15.80
CA PRO A 123 11.85 -20.41 15.64
C PRO A 123 11.38 -20.20 14.20
N THR A 124 10.15 -19.69 14.03
CA THR A 124 9.56 -19.39 12.70
C THR A 124 9.45 -17.89 12.43
N ARG A 125 9.57 -17.04 13.46
CA ARG A 125 9.32 -15.60 13.34
C ARG A 125 10.50 -14.85 12.76
N LEU A 126 10.21 -13.95 11.82
CA LEU A 126 11.18 -13.00 11.28
C LEU A 126 11.66 -12.03 12.38
N ARG A 127 12.92 -11.61 12.27
CA ARG A 127 13.58 -10.78 13.29
C ARG A 127 13.94 -9.39 12.77
N ARG A 128 14.10 -8.46 13.72
CA ARG A 128 14.67 -7.12 13.54
C ARG A 128 15.81 -6.96 14.54
N SER A 129 16.86 -6.22 14.21
CA SER A 129 17.93 -5.85 15.16
C SER A 129 17.94 -4.33 15.34
N PRO A 130 18.56 -3.77 16.39
CA PRO A 130 18.66 -2.32 16.55
C PRO A 130 19.26 -1.62 15.32
N GLU A 131 20.20 -2.28 14.64
CA GLU A 131 20.87 -1.81 13.42
C GLU A 131 20.07 -2.11 12.14
N HIS A 132 19.04 -2.96 12.23
CA HIS A 132 18.25 -3.45 11.09
C HIS A 132 16.75 -3.36 11.39
N GLN A 133 16.23 -2.13 11.31
CA GLN A 133 14.83 -1.79 11.52
C GLN A 133 14.18 -1.28 10.23
N PRO A 134 12.85 -1.47 10.07
CA PRO A 134 12.11 -0.74 9.07
C PRO A 134 12.12 0.76 9.39
N VAL A 135 12.00 1.58 8.36
CA VAL A 135 11.93 3.04 8.48
C VAL A 135 10.50 3.50 8.26
N SER A 136 10.17 4.69 8.76
CA SER A 136 8.91 5.32 8.34
C SER A 136 9.00 5.68 6.85
N VAL A 137 7.86 5.63 6.18
CA VAL A 137 7.71 6.06 4.80
C VAL A 137 8.15 7.53 4.63
N LYS A 138 7.91 8.37 5.64
CA LYS A 138 8.42 9.75 5.69
C LYS A 138 9.95 9.81 5.69
N ASP A 139 10.61 9.05 6.56
CA ASP A 139 12.08 9.08 6.67
C ASP A 139 12.72 8.53 5.39
N LEU A 140 12.13 7.47 4.83
CA LEU A 140 12.55 6.97 3.52
C LEU A 140 12.46 8.06 2.46
N ALA A 141 11.35 8.81 2.39
CA ALA A 141 11.18 9.92 1.46
C ALA A 141 12.29 10.98 1.63
N LEU A 142 12.52 11.41 2.86
CA LEU A 142 13.51 12.44 3.18
C LEU A 142 14.95 12.01 2.84
N SER A 143 15.24 10.71 2.90
CA SER A 143 16.56 10.15 2.54
C SER A 143 16.83 10.08 1.03
N LEU A 144 15.81 10.24 0.17
CA LEU A 144 15.98 10.08 -1.27
C LEU A 144 16.76 11.24 -1.89
N PRO A 145 17.72 10.97 -2.79
CA PRO A 145 18.45 12.03 -3.48
C PRO A 145 17.52 12.83 -4.39
N SER A 146 17.85 14.09 -4.65
CA SER A 146 17.06 15.00 -5.50
C SER A 146 16.71 14.39 -6.86
N LYS A 147 17.65 13.66 -7.49
CA LYS A 147 17.47 12.96 -8.78
C LYS A 147 16.38 11.87 -8.77
N ALA A 148 15.97 11.39 -7.60
CA ALA A 148 14.89 10.39 -7.48
C ALA A 148 13.50 11.02 -7.59
N TRP A 149 13.40 12.34 -7.50
CA TRP A 149 12.15 13.09 -7.54
C TRP A 149 11.87 13.57 -8.96
N ARG A 150 10.62 13.40 -9.40
CA ARG A 150 10.12 13.90 -10.68
C ARG A 150 9.02 14.90 -10.42
N THR A 151 9.11 16.06 -11.06
CA THR A 151 8.01 17.01 -11.12
C THR A 151 6.94 16.45 -12.05
N VAL A 152 5.73 16.33 -11.56
CA VAL A 152 4.56 15.93 -12.32
C VAL A 152 3.60 17.11 -12.30
N THR A 153 3.14 17.50 -13.47
CA THR A 153 2.10 18.50 -13.66
C THR A 153 0.89 17.77 -14.22
N TRP A 154 -0.26 17.97 -13.59
CA TRP A 154 -1.51 17.38 -14.04
C TRP A 154 -2.63 18.41 -13.93
N ARG A 155 -3.60 18.28 -14.83
CA ARG A 155 -4.86 19.02 -14.80
C ARG A 155 -5.96 18.05 -14.39
N GLU A 156 -6.61 18.33 -13.27
CA GLU A 156 -8.01 17.93 -13.05
C GLU A 156 -8.61 18.77 -11.89
N GLY A 157 -9.02 20.00 -12.20
CA GLY A 157 -9.64 20.93 -11.25
C GLY A 157 -9.99 22.25 -11.95
N SER A 158 -11.05 22.92 -11.50
CA SER A 158 -11.66 24.08 -12.17
C SER A 158 -10.85 25.38 -12.17
N GLN A 159 -9.66 25.42 -11.57
CA GLN A 159 -8.96 26.70 -11.30
C GLN A 159 -7.51 26.86 -11.77
N ALA A 160 -6.71 25.81 -12.01
CA ALA A 160 -5.38 25.90 -12.63
C ALA A 160 -4.74 24.50 -12.79
N GLU A 161 -3.61 24.44 -13.51
CA GLU A 161 -2.73 23.28 -13.49
C GLU A 161 -2.11 23.06 -12.09
N LEU A 162 -2.10 21.82 -11.63
CA LEU A 162 -1.48 21.44 -10.37
C LEU A 162 -0.13 20.82 -10.64
N THR A 163 0.90 21.27 -9.92
CA THR A 163 2.25 20.72 -10.00
C THR A 163 2.69 20.19 -8.63
N SER A 164 3.36 19.04 -8.61
CA SER A 164 3.99 18.48 -7.40
C SER A 164 5.19 17.60 -7.75
N ARG A 165 5.99 17.24 -6.74
CA ARG A 165 7.12 16.31 -6.90
C ARG A 165 6.80 14.95 -6.29
N PHE A 166 7.06 13.91 -7.07
CA PHE A 166 6.87 12.52 -6.65
C PHE A 166 8.15 11.71 -6.79
N ALA A 167 8.36 10.77 -5.88
CA ALA A 167 9.35 9.71 -6.03
C ALA A 167 8.65 8.34 -5.96
N ALA A 168 9.10 7.41 -6.80
CA ALA A 168 8.57 6.05 -6.92
C ALA A 168 9.62 5.04 -6.48
N ARG A 169 9.36 4.25 -5.43
CA ARG A 169 10.32 3.26 -4.89
C ARG A 169 9.62 1.95 -4.53
N ARG A 170 10.18 0.82 -4.96
CA ARG A 170 9.72 -0.51 -4.49
C ARG A 170 10.15 -0.73 -3.05
N VAL A 171 9.19 -0.94 -2.16
CA VAL A 171 9.40 -1.13 -0.73
C VAL A 171 8.64 -2.37 -0.26
N ARG A 172 8.95 -2.87 0.93
CA ARG A 172 8.17 -3.94 1.56
C ARG A 172 7.49 -3.39 2.82
N PRO A 173 6.17 -3.50 2.97
CA PRO A 173 5.50 -3.13 4.21
C PRO A 173 6.06 -3.94 5.38
N ALA A 174 6.32 -3.28 6.50
CA ALA A 174 6.83 -3.92 7.71
C ALA A 174 5.72 -4.25 8.73
N HIS A 175 4.45 -4.06 8.37
CA HIS A 175 3.34 -4.34 9.27
C HIS A 175 3.28 -5.84 9.61
N ARG A 176 3.36 -6.16 10.91
CA ARG A 176 3.29 -7.52 11.47
C ARG A 176 4.26 -8.53 10.86
N ASP A 177 5.37 -8.09 10.26
CA ASP A 177 6.37 -9.02 9.68
C ASP A 177 7.01 -9.93 10.73
N THR A 178 7.18 -9.47 11.97
CA THR A 178 7.61 -10.28 13.13
C THR A 178 6.59 -11.32 13.57
N LEU A 179 5.33 -11.24 13.09
CA LEU A 179 4.28 -12.21 13.35
C LEU A 179 4.09 -13.20 12.19
N ARG A 180 4.79 -13.00 11.07
CA ARG A 180 4.75 -13.93 9.93
C ARG A 180 5.72 -15.09 10.17
N SER A 181 5.18 -16.31 10.10
CA SER A 181 5.92 -17.59 10.03
C SER A 181 6.30 -17.94 8.60
#